data_AF-N9CXK0-F1
#
_entry.id   AF-N9CXK0-F1
#
_cell.length_a   1.000
_cell.length_b   1.000
_cell.length_c   1.000
_cell.angle_alpha   90.00
_cell.angle_beta   90.00
_cell.angle_gamma   90.00
#
_symmetry.space_group_name_H-M   'P 1'
#
loop_
_entity.id
_entity.type
_entity.pdbx_description
1 polymer ?
#
loop_
_entity_poly.entity_id
_entity_poly.type
_entity_poly.pdbx_seq_one_letter_code
_entity_poly.pdbx_strand_id
1 'polypeptide(L)'
;MGIFELKSKDEARLKHMLKELGELNDSLGAKYSLRADLRDLTNRSFTVGKLLQEELDKIRDKQQLLKNECDQTLQLKNRIENCLDMIAELENRFQQNENGESQYDRILAFTSDEIINDLESRKQQILDKYSELFEVDESGVIPVKKLSAQIDKIEEKYRELFEKENESGENLFEELDSKLERISDLWNEYFVEDEEGSTKSKLIDERLKKLDQFYLKVFGDEVKEITSLKQELEDRLDNLKQIEIQAKATIDLSSEAGLAGGFVIKRKEANTARLISLGVFISAVIFMFGFNIWLFDEADFKNMELYKILFKVTINAPLIWIATIANINLNRFSKLEQEYSHKEALAKSYERYRTEIEQLEKLGVKGADELKVKLLDTNLDAFKLNPAEHSNQAKPDFSILEFVKSKFEESK
;
A
#
# COMPACT_ATOMS: atom_id res chain seq x y z
N MET A 1 -189.62 -120.06 -24.13
CA MET A 1 -189.45 -121.52 -24.03
C MET A 1 -188.00 -121.81 -24.38
N GLY A 2 -187.15 -122.39 -23.56
CA GLY A 2 -187.34 -123.13 -22.32
C GLY A 2 -186.19 -124.14 -22.26
N ILE A 3 -185.59 -124.25 -21.06
CA ILE A 3 -184.96 -125.46 -20.51
C ILE A 3 -183.62 -125.86 -21.15
N PHE A 4 -182.52 -125.70 -20.40
CA PHE A 4 -181.90 -126.83 -19.70
C PHE A 4 -180.92 -126.36 -18.61
N GLU A 5 -181.07 -126.95 -17.44
CA GLU A 5 -180.42 -126.63 -16.17
C GLU A 5 -178.98 -127.17 -16.03
N LEU A 6 -178.17 -126.32 -15.41
CA LEU A 6 -176.95 -126.46 -14.61
C LEU A 6 -176.34 -127.84 -14.24
N LYS A 7 -175.00 -127.84 -14.20
CA LYS A 7 -174.18 -128.44 -13.11
C LYS A 7 -173.33 -127.37 -12.42
N SER A 8 -173.42 -127.30 -11.08
CA SER A 8 -172.91 -126.27 -10.16
C SER A 8 -171.40 -126.29 -9.88
N LYS A 9 -170.59 -127.02 -10.65
CA LYS A 9 -169.15 -127.23 -10.35
C LYS A 9 -168.22 -126.21 -11.03
N ASP A 10 -168.68 -125.59 -12.12
CA ASP A 10 -167.83 -124.71 -12.95
C ASP A 10 -167.84 -123.25 -12.49
N GLU A 11 -168.90 -122.77 -11.82
CA GLU A 11 -168.99 -121.41 -11.29
C GLU A 11 -168.00 -121.15 -10.13
N ALA A 12 -167.75 -122.18 -9.30
CA ALA A 12 -166.80 -122.10 -8.20
C ALA A 12 -165.34 -122.01 -8.67
N ARG A 13 -164.99 -122.71 -9.76
CA ARG A 13 -163.65 -122.64 -10.36
C ARG A 13 -163.34 -121.28 -10.96
N LEU A 14 -164.33 -120.65 -11.61
CA LEU A 14 -164.18 -119.30 -12.17
C LEU A 14 -163.98 -118.24 -11.09
N LYS A 15 -164.68 -118.33 -9.95
CA LYS A 15 -164.47 -117.42 -8.82
C LYS A 15 -163.09 -117.58 -8.17
N HIS A 16 -162.55 -118.80 -8.10
CA HIS A 16 -161.19 -119.03 -7.59
C HIS A 16 -160.13 -118.45 -8.52
N MET A 17 -160.23 -118.69 -9.83
CA MET A 17 -159.27 -118.16 -10.81
C MET A 17 -159.29 -116.62 -10.86
N LEU A 18 -160.47 -115.99 -10.71
CA LEU A 18 -160.56 -114.53 -10.62
C LEU A 18 -159.88 -113.97 -9.37
N LYS A 19 -159.93 -114.69 -8.25
CA LYS A 19 -159.27 -114.28 -7.01
C LYS A 19 -157.75 -114.38 -7.11
N GLU A 20 -157.22 -115.47 -7.68
CA GLU A 20 -155.79 -115.60 -7.96
C GLU A 20 -155.29 -114.54 -8.94
N LEU A 21 -156.09 -114.16 -9.96
CA LEU A 21 -155.72 -113.11 -10.89
C LEU A 21 -155.62 -111.73 -10.21
N GLY A 22 -156.52 -111.45 -9.26
CA GLY A 22 -156.50 -110.21 -8.46
C GLY A 22 -155.28 -110.12 -7.55
N GLU A 23 -154.97 -111.21 -6.83
CA GLU A 23 -153.78 -111.28 -5.96
C GLU A 23 -152.47 -111.17 -6.77
N LEU A 24 -152.43 -111.74 -7.98
CA LEU A 24 -151.27 -111.65 -8.87
C LEU A 24 -151.08 -110.22 -9.41
N ASN A 25 -152.16 -109.51 -9.74
CA ASN A 25 -152.12 -108.12 -10.18
C ASN A 25 -151.62 -107.17 -9.06
N ASP A 26 -152.08 -107.36 -7.82
CA ASP A 26 -151.62 -106.59 -6.67
C ASP A 26 -150.12 -106.84 -6.39
N SER A 27 -149.65 -108.09 -6.55
CA SER A 27 -148.22 -108.44 -6.43
C SER A 27 -147.35 -107.79 -7.50
N LEU A 28 -147.85 -107.65 -8.73
CA LEU A 28 -147.16 -106.93 -9.80
C LEU A 28 -147.12 -105.43 -9.53
N GLY A 29 -148.22 -104.84 -9.04
CA GLY A 29 -148.28 -103.44 -8.64
C GLY A 29 -147.23 -103.07 -7.58
N ALA A 30 -147.06 -103.90 -6.56
CA ALA A 30 -146.05 -103.72 -5.52
C ALA A 30 -144.59 -103.85 -6.02
N LYS A 31 -144.34 -104.69 -7.04
CA LYS A 31 -143.00 -104.78 -7.66
C LYS A 31 -142.66 -103.54 -8.49
N TYR A 32 -143.64 -102.90 -9.11
CA TYR A 32 -143.41 -101.67 -9.86
C TYR A 32 -143.12 -100.46 -8.97
N SER A 33 -143.75 -100.34 -7.79
CA SER A 33 -143.46 -99.26 -6.84
C SER A 33 -142.04 -99.38 -6.25
N LEU A 34 -141.60 -100.59 -5.88
CA LEU A 34 -140.25 -100.82 -5.34
C LEU A 34 -139.15 -100.44 -6.36
N ARG A 35 -139.39 -100.68 -7.65
CA ARG A 35 -138.46 -100.29 -8.72
C ARG A 35 -138.43 -98.78 -8.94
N ALA A 36 -139.57 -98.10 -8.76
CA ALA A 36 -139.63 -96.65 -8.81
C ALA A 36 -138.90 -96.01 -7.63
N ASP A 37 -139.09 -96.52 -6.41
CA ASP A 37 -138.42 -96.03 -5.19
C ASP A 37 -136.91 -96.26 -5.24
N LEU A 38 -136.45 -97.41 -5.73
CA LEU A 38 -135.01 -97.66 -5.94
C LEU A 38 -134.38 -96.70 -6.97
N ARG A 39 -135.13 -96.34 -8.01
CA ARG A 39 -134.68 -95.37 -9.01
C ARG A 39 -134.57 -93.95 -8.42
N ASP A 40 -135.50 -93.57 -7.55
CA ASP A 40 -135.46 -92.26 -6.88
C ASP A 40 -134.34 -92.18 -5.83
N LEU A 41 -134.07 -93.26 -5.10
CA LEU A 41 -132.94 -93.37 -4.18
C LEU A 41 -131.59 -93.29 -4.91
N THR A 42 -131.48 -93.92 -6.07
CA THR A 42 -130.29 -93.85 -6.92
C THR A 42 -130.07 -92.43 -7.44
N ASN A 43 -131.12 -91.76 -7.91
CA ASN A 43 -131.06 -90.36 -8.34
C ASN A 43 -130.66 -89.42 -7.20
N ARG A 44 -131.23 -89.60 -5.99
CA ARG A 44 -130.84 -88.83 -4.80
C ARG A 44 -129.38 -89.04 -4.43
N SER A 45 -128.90 -90.28 -4.43
CA SER A 45 -127.48 -90.58 -4.16
C SER A 45 -126.55 -89.95 -5.19
N PHE A 46 -126.95 -89.92 -6.46
CA PHE A 46 -126.21 -89.25 -7.53
C PHE A 46 -126.24 -87.72 -7.39
N THR A 47 -127.38 -87.13 -7.01
CA THR A 47 -127.47 -85.68 -6.74
C THR A 47 -126.67 -85.25 -5.52
N VAL A 48 -126.66 -86.05 -4.44
CA VAL A 48 -125.82 -85.79 -3.26
C VAL A 48 -124.35 -85.97 -3.60
N GLY A 49 -124.00 -87.00 -4.36
CA GLY A 49 -122.64 -87.20 -4.86
C GLY A 49 -122.16 -86.02 -5.71
N LYS A 50 -123.01 -85.50 -6.60
CA LYS A 50 -122.71 -84.33 -7.42
C LYS A 50 -122.56 -83.06 -6.58
N LEU A 51 -123.43 -82.84 -5.59
CA LEU A 51 -123.39 -81.67 -4.71
C LEU A 51 -122.16 -81.71 -3.78
N LEU A 52 -121.82 -82.89 -3.27
CA LEU A 52 -120.58 -83.11 -2.53
C LEU A 52 -119.35 -82.88 -3.42
N GLN A 53 -119.36 -83.36 -4.67
CA GLN A 53 -118.29 -83.09 -5.62
C GLN A 53 -118.15 -81.58 -5.90
N GLU A 54 -119.26 -80.87 -6.12
CA GLU A 54 -119.28 -79.42 -6.32
C GLU A 54 -118.77 -78.65 -5.09
N GLU A 55 -119.15 -79.04 -3.87
CA GLU A 55 -118.61 -78.43 -2.65
C GLU A 55 -117.13 -78.78 -2.42
N LEU A 56 -116.71 -79.99 -2.78
CA LEU A 56 -115.31 -80.41 -2.70
C LEU A 56 -114.44 -79.66 -3.72
N ASP A 57 -114.95 -79.43 -4.93
CA ASP A 57 -114.32 -78.60 -5.95
C ASP A 57 -114.26 -77.13 -5.51
N LYS A 58 -115.32 -76.57 -4.92
CA LYS A 58 -115.27 -75.21 -4.31
C LYS A 58 -114.26 -75.09 -3.18
N ILE A 59 -114.14 -76.13 -2.34
CA ILE A 59 -113.13 -76.16 -1.27
C ILE A 59 -111.73 -76.23 -1.87
N ARG A 60 -111.54 -77.01 -2.93
CA ARG A 60 -110.26 -77.12 -3.65
C ARG A 60 -109.86 -75.81 -4.31
N ASP A 61 -110.81 -75.13 -4.96
CA ASP A 61 -110.62 -73.82 -5.56
C ASP A 61 -110.26 -72.77 -4.51
N LYS A 62 -110.96 -72.77 -3.36
CA LYS A 62 -110.62 -71.89 -2.22
C LYS A 62 -109.26 -72.22 -1.63
N GLN A 63 -108.87 -73.48 -1.52
CA GLN A 63 -107.54 -73.89 -1.06
C GLN A 63 -106.45 -73.42 -2.04
N GLN A 64 -106.70 -73.52 -3.34
CA GLN A 64 -105.77 -73.06 -4.36
C GLN A 64 -105.66 -71.53 -4.40
N LEU A 65 -106.78 -70.82 -4.23
CA LEU A 65 -106.81 -69.37 -4.12
C LEU A 65 -106.07 -68.90 -2.86
N LEU A 66 -106.33 -69.53 -1.71
CA LEU A 66 -105.64 -69.24 -0.46
C LEU A 66 -104.13 -69.51 -0.57
N LYS A 67 -103.74 -70.57 -1.27
CA LYS A 67 -102.32 -70.89 -1.52
C LYS A 67 -101.66 -69.83 -2.42
N ASN A 68 -102.34 -69.41 -3.48
CA ASN A 68 -101.84 -68.34 -4.36
C ASN A 68 -101.71 -67.00 -3.61
N GLU A 69 -102.69 -66.64 -2.76
CA GLU A 69 -102.60 -65.45 -1.90
C GLU A 69 -101.46 -65.58 -0.87
N CYS A 70 -101.24 -66.78 -0.32
CA CYS A 70 -100.11 -67.05 0.58
C CYS A 70 -98.75 -66.91 -0.14
N ASP A 71 -98.63 -67.40 -1.37
CA ASP A 71 -97.42 -67.26 -2.17
C ASP A 71 -97.17 -65.79 -2.58
N GLN A 72 -98.23 -65.05 -2.92
CA GLN A 72 -98.14 -63.61 -3.23
C GLN A 72 -97.72 -62.80 -2.00
N THR A 73 -98.30 -63.09 -0.83
CA THR A 73 -97.92 -62.42 0.42
C THR A 73 -96.49 -62.75 0.84
N LEU A 74 -96.02 -63.98 0.61
CA LEU A 74 -94.62 -64.36 0.83
C LEU A 74 -93.66 -63.63 -0.11
N GLN A 75 -94.00 -63.51 -1.39
CA GLN A 75 -93.21 -62.72 -2.35
C GLN A 75 -93.17 -61.24 -1.95
N LEU A 76 -94.29 -60.68 -1.52
CA LEU A 76 -94.36 -59.30 -1.05
C LEU A 76 -93.48 -59.10 0.18
N LYS A 77 -93.52 -60.04 1.14
CA LYS A 77 -92.67 -60.04 2.33
C LYS A 77 -91.18 -60.06 1.95
N ASN A 78 -90.76 -60.94 1.05
CA ASN A 78 -89.36 -61.02 0.61
C ASN A 78 -88.91 -59.75 -0.10
N ARG A 79 -89.78 -59.09 -0.89
CA ARG A 79 -89.46 -57.79 -1.50
C ARG A 79 -89.32 -56.70 -0.46
N ILE A 80 -90.17 -56.70 0.57
CA ILE A 80 -90.07 -55.76 1.69
C ILE A 80 -88.78 -56.00 2.48
N GLU A 81 -88.43 -57.24 2.78
CA GLU A 81 -87.16 -57.59 3.44
C GLU A 81 -85.95 -57.11 2.62
N ASN A 82 -85.92 -57.37 1.32
CA ASN A 82 -84.86 -56.84 0.45
C ASN A 82 -84.82 -55.30 0.42
N CYS A 83 -85.98 -54.62 0.39
CA CYS A 83 -86.02 -53.16 0.45
C CYS A 83 -85.53 -52.64 1.80
N LEU A 84 -85.86 -53.32 2.90
CA LEU A 84 -85.37 -52.99 4.23
C LEU A 84 -83.85 -53.20 4.33
N ASP A 85 -83.32 -54.28 3.75
CA ASP A 85 -81.88 -54.51 3.68
C ASP A 85 -81.17 -53.43 2.86
N MET A 86 -81.73 -53.03 1.71
CA MET A 86 -81.19 -51.91 0.91
C MET A 86 -81.26 -50.57 1.67
N ILE A 87 -82.36 -50.31 2.38
CA ILE A 87 -82.50 -49.11 3.22
C ILE A 87 -81.48 -49.16 4.36
N ALA A 88 -81.29 -50.31 5.01
CA ALA A 88 -80.31 -50.48 6.07
C ALA A 88 -78.87 -50.30 5.56
N GLU A 89 -78.54 -50.79 4.36
CA GLU A 89 -77.25 -50.53 3.71
C GLU A 89 -77.05 -49.04 3.39
N LEU A 90 -78.09 -48.36 2.92
CA LEU A 90 -78.05 -46.92 2.69
C LEU A 90 -77.90 -46.15 4.00
N GLU A 91 -78.71 -46.45 5.02
CA GLU A 91 -78.62 -45.86 6.36
C GLU A 91 -77.23 -46.05 6.95
N ASN A 92 -76.62 -47.23 6.80
CA ASN A 92 -75.25 -47.49 7.27
C ASN A 92 -74.21 -46.64 6.50
N ARG A 93 -74.41 -46.40 5.20
CA ARG A 93 -73.57 -45.46 4.42
C ARG A 93 -73.82 -43.99 4.78
N PHE A 94 -75.02 -43.66 5.25
CA PHE A 94 -75.40 -42.35 5.75
C PHE A 94 -75.14 -42.17 7.27
N GLN A 95 -74.60 -43.18 7.96
CA GLN A 95 -74.26 -43.05 9.38
C GLN A 95 -73.28 -41.89 9.55
N GLN A 96 -73.71 -40.93 10.35
CA GLN A 96 -72.91 -39.78 10.74
C GLN A 96 -71.80 -40.25 11.68
N ASN A 97 -70.57 -39.78 11.44
CA ASN A 97 -69.52 -39.89 12.46
C ASN A 97 -69.90 -39.00 13.67
N GLU A 98 -69.16 -39.10 14.78
CA GLU A 98 -69.42 -38.39 16.07
C GLU A 98 -69.67 -36.86 15.98
N ASN A 99 -69.41 -36.22 14.83
CA ASN A 99 -69.63 -34.79 14.58
C ASN A 99 -70.86 -34.46 13.70
N GLY A 100 -71.69 -35.43 13.31
CA GLY A 100 -72.96 -35.16 12.62
C GLY A 100 -72.90 -35.01 11.09
N GLU A 101 -71.77 -35.30 10.44
CA GLU A 101 -71.59 -35.16 8.99
C GLU A 101 -71.64 -36.51 8.27
N SER A 102 -72.51 -36.62 7.25
CA SER A 102 -72.61 -37.78 6.37
C SER A 102 -71.45 -37.85 5.37
N GLN A 103 -71.13 -39.02 4.82
CA GLN A 103 -70.16 -39.15 3.71
C GLN A 103 -70.56 -38.28 2.51
N TYR A 104 -71.86 -38.08 2.29
CA TYR A 104 -72.38 -37.20 1.25
C TYR A 104 -72.12 -35.72 1.54
N ASP A 105 -72.27 -35.29 2.80
CA ASP A 105 -72.00 -33.91 3.21
C ASP A 105 -70.50 -33.60 3.11
N ARG A 106 -69.63 -34.57 3.43
CA ARG A 106 -68.20 -34.44 3.21
C ARG A 106 -67.85 -34.31 1.74
N ILE A 107 -68.44 -35.13 0.87
CA ILE A 107 -68.21 -35.03 -0.58
C ILE A 107 -68.69 -33.67 -1.09
N LEU A 108 -69.88 -33.21 -0.69
CA LEU A 108 -70.40 -31.88 -1.05
C LEU A 108 -69.54 -30.73 -0.53
N ALA A 109 -69.02 -30.85 0.69
CA ALA A 109 -68.08 -29.87 1.24
C ALA A 109 -66.80 -29.83 0.40
N PHE A 110 -66.21 -30.99 0.07
CA PHE A 110 -65.01 -31.08 -0.77
C PHE A 110 -65.23 -30.63 -2.23
N THR A 111 -66.44 -30.80 -2.77
CA THR A 111 -66.82 -30.32 -4.11
C THR A 111 -67.50 -28.95 -4.09
N SER A 112 -67.51 -28.26 -2.96
CA SER A 112 -68.06 -26.91 -2.88
C SER A 112 -67.20 -25.96 -3.71
N ASP A 113 -67.83 -25.00 -4.37
CA ASP A 113 -67.14 -24.01 -5.20
C ASP A 113 -66.09 -23.24 -4.38
N GLU A 114 -66.30 -23.06 -3.07
CA GLU A 114 -65.35 -22.37 -2.19
C GLU A 114 -64.04 -23.16 -2.01
N ILE A 115 -64.10 -24.48 -1.74
CA ILE A 115 -62.90 -25.31 -1.64
C ILE A 115 -62.23 -25.47 -3.00
N ILE A 116 -63.00 -25.58 -4.07
CA ILE A 116 -62.46 -25.64 -5.44
C ILE A 116 -61.71 -24.35 -5.78
N ASN A 117 -62.29 -23.18 -5.46
CA ASN A 117 -61.66 -21.88 -5.66
C ASN A 117 -60.43 -21.69 -4.76
N ASP A 118 -60.44 -22.17 -3.50
CA ASP A 118 -59.25 -22.15 -2.63
C ASP A 118 -58.15 -23.05 -3.21
N LEU A 119 -58.51 -24.22 -3.74
CA LEU A 119 -57.55 -25.15 -4.34
C LEU A 119 -56.96 -24.58 -5.64
N GLU A 120 -57.76 -23.87 -6.44
CA GLU A 120 -57.31 -23.16 -7.63
C GLU A 120 -56.41 -21.96 -7.28
N SER A 121 -56.77 -21.20 -6.24
CA SER A 121 -55.93 -20.13 -5.68
C SER A 121 -54.59 -20.67 -5.18
N ARG A 122 -54.59 -21.77 -4.40
CA ARG A 122 -53.35 -22.42 -3.93
C ARG A 122 -52.52 -22.97 -5.09
N LYS A 123 -53.15 -23.56 -6.10
CA LYS A 123 -52.47 -24.00 -7.32
C LYS A 123 -51.80 -22.80 -8.00
N GLN A 124 -52.49 -21.67 -8.12
CA GLN A 124 -51.92 -20.46 -8.70
C GLN A 124 -50.76 -19.93 -7.86
N GLN A 125 -50.89 -19.89 -6.53
CA GLN A 125 -49.79 -19.52 -5.63
C GLN A 125 -48.56 -20.44 -5.79
N ILE A 126 -48.78 -21.75 -5.96
CA ILE A 126 -47.71 -22.71 -6.23
C ILE A 126 -47.06 -22.41 -7.59
N LEU A 127 -47.85 -22.12 -8.62
CA LEU A 127 -47.34 -21.77 -9.95
C LEU A 127 -46.56 -20.45 -9.94
N ASP A 128 -47.06 -19.43 -9.23
CA ASP A 128 -46.40 -18.13 -9.08
C ASP A 128 -45.08 -18.26 -8.30
N LYS A 129 -45.06 -19.11 -7.26
CA LYS A 129 -43.83 -19.43 -6.53
C LYS A 129 -42.87 -20.27 -7.37
N TYR A 130 -43.38 -21.16 -8.20
CA TYR A 130 -42.58 -21.95 -9.12
C TYR A 130 -41.96 -21.04 -10.20
N SER A 131 -42.71 -20.11 -10.78
CA SER A 131 -42.17 -19.15 -11.75
C SER A 131 -41.15 -18.22 -11.12
N GLU A 132 -41.40 -17.71 -9.91
CA GLU A 132 -40.43 -16.89 -9.16
C GLU A 132 -39.08 -17.60 -8.95
N LEU A 133 -39.07 -18.93 -8.81
CA LEU A 133 -37.85 -19.71 -8.56
C LEU A 133 -37.19 -20.26 -9.84
N PHE A 134 -37.99 -20.62 -10.85
CA PHE A 134 -37.56 -21.42 -11.99
C PHE A 134 -37.74 -20.76 -13.35
N GLU A 135 -38.51 -19.67 -13.47
CA GLU A 135 -38.54 -18.87 -14.70
C GLU A 135 -37.29 -17.99 -14.82
N VAL A 136 -36.99 -17.67 -16.07
CA VAL A 136 -35.80 -16.94 -16.47
C VAL A 136 -36.01 -15.47 -16.13
N ASP A 137 -35.12 -14.89 -15.30
CA ASP A 137 -35.15 -13.47 -15.01
C ASP A 137 -34.84 -12.62 -16.27
N GLU A 138 -35.00 -11.29 -16.19
CA GLU A 138 -34.66 -10.37 -17.30
C GLU A 138 -33.21 -10.49 -17.79
N SER A 139 -32.33 -11.15 -17.02
CA SER A 139 -30.91 -11.38 -17.33
C SER A 139 -30.64 -12.73 -18.01
N GLY A 140 -31.67 -13.55 -18.27
CA GLY A 140 -31.51 -14.83 -18.96
C GLY A 140 -31.11 -16.00 -18.05
N VAL A 141 -31.14 -15.84 -16.71
CA VAL A 141 -30.68 -16.88 -15.77
C VAL A 141 -31.76 -17.22 -14.73
N ILE A 142 -31.89 -18.52 -14.44
CA ILE A 142 -32.84 -19.02 -13.43
C ILE A 142 -32.33 -18.62 -12.02
N PRO A 143 -33.16 -18.02 -11.13
CA PRO A 143 -32.76 -17.62 -9.78
C PRO A 143 -32.10 -18.74 -8.96
N VAL A 144 -32.63 -19.96 -9.04
CA VAL A 144 -32.03 -21.14 -8.39
C VAL A 144 -30.63 -21.45 -8.94
N LYS A 145 -30.39 -21.26 -10.25
CA LYS A 145 -29.05 -21.42 -10.85
C LYS A 145 -28.10 -20.30 -10.44
N LYS A 146 -28.61 -19.08 -10.23
CA LYS A 146 -27.81 -17.97 -9.68
C LYS A 146 -27.38 -18.27 -8.24
N LEU A 147 -28.30 -18.82 -7.43
CA LEU A 147 -28.01 -19.24 -6.07
C LEU A 147 -27.01 -20.39 -6.05
N SER A 148 -27.16 -21.41 -6.91
CA SER A 148 -26.19 -22.49 -7.00
C SER A 148 -24.81 -21.99 -7.43
N ALA A 149 -24.75 -21.10 -8.44
CA ALA A 149 -23.49 -20.48 -8.85
C ALA A 149 -22.85 -19.61 -7.75
N GLN A 150 -23.65 -19.00 -6.87
CA GLN A 150 -23.13 -18.32 -5.69
C GLN A 150 -22.61 -19.30 -4.63
N ILE A 151 -23.31 -20.41 -4.41
CA ILE A 151 -22.84 -21.49 -3.54
C ILE A 151 -21.52 -22.06 -4.05
N ASP A 152 -21.39 -22.33 -5.36
CA ASP A 152 -20.16 -22.82 -5.98
C ASP A 152 -19.00 -21.84 -5.77
N LYS A 153 -19.25 -20.52 -5.91
CA LYS A 153 -18.26 -19.47 -5.62
C LYS A 153 -17.86 -19.41 -4.15
N ILE A 154 -18.82 -19.59 -3.25
CA ILE A 154 -18.55 -19.64 -1.80
C ILE A 154 -17.70 -20.87 -1.48
N GLU A 155 -18.01 -22.02 -2.08
CA GLU A 155 -17.26 -23.25 -1.90
C GLU A 155 -15.85 -23.14 -2.46
N GLU A 156 -15.67 -22.54 -3.64
CA GLU A 156 -14.35 -22.26 -4.21
C GLU A 156 -13.53 -21.34 -3.30
N LYS A 157 -14.13 -20.26 -2.78
CA LYS A 157 -13.49 -19.35 -1.83
C LYS A 157 -13.15 -20.03 -0.50
N TYR A 158 -14.03 -20.91 -0.01
CA TYR A 158 -13.80 -21.69 1.19
C TYR A 158 -12.59 -22.61 1.01
N ARG A 159 -12.52 -23.34 -0.11
CA ARG A 159 -11.36 -24.18 -0.45
C ARG A 159 -10.07 -23.37 -0.54
N GLU A 160 -10.12 -22.20 -1.17
CA GLU A 160 -8.96 -21.31 -1.30
C GLU A 160 -8.46 -20.81 0.07
N LEU A 161 -9.36 -20.55 1.02
CA LEU A 161 -9.01 -20.04 2.35
C LEU A 161 -8.55 -21.12 3.34
N PHE A 162 -9.15 -22.31 3.27
CA PHE A 162 -9.05 -23.32 4.33
C PHE A 162 -8.57 -24.72 3.88
N GLU A 163 -8.58 -25.07 2.59
CA GLU A 163 -8.14 -26.41 2.12
C GLU A 163 -6.85 -26.38 1.30
N LYS A 164 -6.60 -25.29 0.58
CA LYS A 164 -5.35 -25.14 -0.17
C LYS A 164 -4.23 -24.77 0.79
N GLU A 165 -3.43 -25.79 1.13
CA GLU A 165 -2.19 -25.62 1.85
C GLU A 165 -1.07 -25.12 0.92
N ASN A 166 -0.29 -24.16 1.42
CA ASN A 166 0.92 -23.68 0.75
C ASN A 166 2.07 -24.69 0.93
N GLU A 167 3.24 -24.42 0.33
CA GLU A 167 4.44 -25.28 0.46
C GLU A 167 4.89 -25.53 1.91
N SER A 168 4.46 -24.67 2.85
CA SER A 168 4.72 -24.79 4.29
C SER A 168 3.71 -25.66 5.05
N GLY A 169 2.66 -26.17 4.38
CA GLY A 169 1.57 -26.92 5.02
C GLY A 169 0.57 -26.06 5.79
N GLU A 170 0.58 -24.75 5.56
CA GLU A 170 -0.36 -23.78 6.18
C GLU A 170 -1.43 -23.36 5.18
N ASN A 171 -2.67 -23.24 5.66
CA ASN A 171 -3.78 -22.69 4.90
C ASN A 171 -3.65 -21.16 4.78
N LEU A 172 -4.27 -20.53 3.76
CA LEU A 172 -4.20 -19.06 3.61
C LEU A 172 -4.70 -18.33 4.86
N PHE A 173 -5.73 -18.87 5.53
CA PHE A 173 -6.22 -18.34 6.81
C PHE A 173 -5.14 -18.40 7.91
N GLU A 174 -4.41 -19.50 8.03
CA GLU A 174 -3.33 -19.66 9.02
C GLU A 174 -2.13 -18.77 8.70
N GLU A 175 -1.81 -18.57 7.43
CA GLU A 175 -0.79 -17.61 6.99
C GLU A 175 -1.20 -16.16 7.33
N LEU A 176 -2.48 -15.83 7.18
CA LEU A 176 -3.03 -14.53 7.57
C LEU A 176 -3.01 -14.36 9.09
N ASP A 177 -3.36 -15.39 9.85
CA ASP A 177 -3.38 -15.37 11.31
C ASP A 177 -1.96 -15.20 11.87
N SER A 178 -0.98 -15.95 11.36
CA SER A 178 0.42 -15.80 11.75
C SER A 178 1.01 -14.43 11.38
N LYS A 179 0.60 -13.84 10.24
CA LYS A 179 0.95 -12.45 9.90
C LYS A 179 0.31 -11.46 10.87
N LEU A 180 -0.92 -11.71 11.29
CA LEU A 180 -1.65 -10.85 12.23
C LEU A 180 -1.05 -10.94 13.64
N GLU A 181 -0.66 -12.13 14.10
CA GLU A 181 0.12 -12.33 15.32
C GLU A 181 1.45 -11.59 15.24
N ARG A 182 2.21 -11.73 14.14
CA ARG A 182 3.46 -10.96 13.95
C ARG A 182 3.25 -9.46 14.03
N ILE A 183 2.17 -8.94 13.44
CA ILE A 183 1.84 -7.51 13.52
C ILE A 183 1.47 -7.15 14.96
N SER A 184 0.75 -8.00 15.68
CA SER A 184 0.42 -7.80 17.08
C SER A 184 1.66 -7.80 17.97
N ASP A 185 2.60 -8.72 17.74
CA ASP A 185 3.88 -8.80 18.45
C ASP A 185 4.74 -7.57 18.16
N LEU A 186 4.83 -7.13 16.91
CA LEU A 186 5.51 -5.89 16.55
C LEU A 186 4.83 -4.69 17.21
N TRP A 187 3.51 -4.65 17.24
CA TRP A 187 2.79 -3.56 17.89
C TRP A 187 3.08 -3.56 19.41
N ASN A 188 3.05 -4.73 20.04
CA ASN A 188 3.37 -4.87 21.46
C ASN A 188 4.82 -4.46 21.73
N GLU A 189 5.77 -4.92 20.93
CA GLU A 189 7.19 -4.60 21.08
C GLU A 189 7.46 -3.08 20.93
N TYR A 190 6.79 -2.43 19.99
CA TYR A 190 7.06 -1.02 19.69
C TYR A 190 6.25 -0.05 20.53
N PHE A 191 5.05 -0.43 20.98
CA PHE A 191 4.07 0.49 21.61
C PHE A 191 3.73 0.17 23.07
N VAL A 192 3.97 -1.05 23.57
CA VAL A 192 3.77 -1.35 24.99
C VAL A 192 4.94 -0.79 25.81
N GLU A 193 4.63 -0.32 27.02
CA GLU A 193 5.62 0.25 27.94
C GLU A 193 6.44 -0.87 28.59
N ASP A 194 7.76 -0.82 28.43
CA ASP A 194 8.70 -1.67 29.18
C ASP A 194 8.63 -1.34 30.69
N GLU A 195 9.26 -2.16 31.55
CA GLU A 195 9.28 -1.97 33.02
C GLU A 195 9.76 -0.57 33.48
N GLU A 196 10.45 0.18 32.61
CA GLU A 196 10.92 1.56 32.85
C GLU A 196 9.93 2.66 32.38
N GLY A 197 8.75 2.30 31.87
CA GLY A 197 7.71 3.26 31.45
C GLY A 197 7.98 3.97 30.12
N SER A 198 9.02 3.57 29.38
CA SER A 198 9.36 4.12 28.07
C SER A 198 9.07 3.13 26.94
N THR A 199 8.19 3.51 26.04
CA THR A 199 7.88 2.80 24.80
C THR A 199 9.06 2.84 23.81
N LYS A 200 9.38 1.76 23.09
CA LYS A 200 10.44 1.77 22.04
C LYS A 200 10.19 2.84 20.97
N SER A 201 8.95 3.13 20.61
CA SER A 201 8.59 4.27 19.75
C SER A 201 9.05 5.61 20.34
N LYS A 202 8.89 5.86 21.64
CA LYS A 202 9.40 7.08 22.29
C LYS A 202 10.93 7.17 22.20
N LEU A 203 11.64 6.05 22.39
CA LEU A 203 13.10 5.98 22.22
C LEU A 203 13.53 6.26 20.78
N ILE A 204 12.79 5.76 19.79
CA ILE A 204 13.04 6.03 18.37
C ILE A 204 12.81 7.51 18.07
N ASP A 205 11.72 8.11 18.53
CA ASP A 205 11.45 9.54 18.36
C ASP A 205 12.51 10.41 19.02
N GLU A 206 13.00 10.03 20.21
CA GLU A 206 14.11 10.72 20.85
C GLU A 206 15.41 10.62 20.03
N ARG A 207 15.71 9.44 19.49
CA ARG A 207 16.87 9.23 18.61
C ARG A 207 16.71 10.01 17.31
N LEU A 208 15.51 10.07 16.74
CA LEU A 208 15.20 10.84 15.54
C LEU A 208 15.42 12.33 15.79
N LYS A 209 14.91 12.87 16.91
CA LYS A 209 15.16 14.25 17.33
C LYS A 209 16.64 14.55 17.52
N LYS A 210 17.40 13.62 18.12
CA LYS A 210 18.87 13.75 18.24
C LYS A 210 19.55 13.74 16.88
N LEU A 211 19.09 12.91 15.95
CA LEU A 211 19.63 12.82 14.60
C LEU A 211 19.33 14.10 13.81
N ASP A 212 18.11 14.65 13.92
CA ASP A 212 17.73 15.92 13.31
C ASP A 212 18.55 17.08 13.88
N GLN A 213 18.74 17.13 15.20
CA GLN A 213 19.62 18.12 15.83
C GLN A 213 21.07 17.98 15.34
N PHE A 214 21.56 16.76 15.17
CA PHE A 214 22.89 16.51 14.62
C PHE A 214 22.98 16.97 13.15
N TYR A 215 21.98 16.65 12.34
CA TYR A 215 21.91 17.06 10.94
C TYR A 215 21.91 18.59 10.81
N LEU A 216 21.06 19.28 11.57
CA LEU A 216 21.01 20.74 11.64
C LEU A 216 22.35 21.34 12.09
N LYS A 217 23.07 20.69 13.02
CA LYS A 217 24.38 21.17 13.47
C LYS A 217 25.48 20.98 12.42
N VAL A 218 25.46 19.88 11.68
CA VAL A 218 26.49 19.57 10.67
C VAL A 218 26.27 20.38 9.40
N PHE A 219 25.03 20.43 8.91
CA PHE A 219 24.69 21.00 7.61
C PHE A 219 24.04 22.38 7.67
N GLY A 220 23.64 22.84 8.86
CA GLY A 220 22.95 24.11 9.03
C GLY A 220 21.51 24.05 8.50
N ASP A 221 20.83 25.18 8.63
CA ASP A 221 19.50 25.40 8.06
C ASP A 221 19.42 26.85 7.61
N GLU A 222 19.30 27.07 6.29
CA GLU A 222 19.25 28.40 5.68
C GLU A 222 18.04 29.21 6.17
N VAL A 223 16.97 28.54 6.61
CA VAL A 223 15.74 29.18 7.08
C VAL A 223 15.86 29.64 8.53
N LYS A 224 16.71 29.00 9.34
CA LYS A 224 16.86 29.28 10.78
C LYS A 224 18.16 30.00 11.13
N GLU A 225 18.93 30.45 10.14
CA GLU A 225 20.22 31.13 10.31
C GLU A 225 21.22 30.35 11.19
N ILE A 226 21.17 29.01 11.16
CA ILE A 226 22.12 28.18 11.90
C ILE A 226 23.33 27.95 11.00
N THR A 227 24.48 28.53 11.37
CA THR A 227 25.74 28.32 10.66
C THR A 227 26.15 26.85 10.73
N SER A 228 26.38 26.26 9.57
CA SER A 228 26.74 24.85 9.47
C SER A 228 28.19 24.62 9.91
N LEU A 229 28.45 23.51 10.60
CA LEU A 229 29.83 23.12 10.93
C LEU A 229 30.68 22.92 9.66
N LYS A 230 30.04 22.48 8.56
CA LYS A 230 30.69 22.38 7.25
C LYS A 230 31.21 23.74 6.78
N GLN A 231 30.39 24.77 6.85
CA GLN A 231 30.75 26.13 6.45
C GLN A 231 31.85 26.70 7.36
N GLU A 232 31.78 26.47 8.67
CA GLU A 232 32.84 26.90 9.60
C GLU A 232 34.18 26.19 9.28
N LEU A 233 34.15 24.91 8.93
CA LEU A 233 35.35 24.16 8.52
C LEU A 233 35.92 24.68 7.19
N GLU A 234 35.07 25.01 6.23
CA GLU A 234 35.46 25.58 4.94
C GLU A 234 36.08 26.98 5.13
N ASP A 235 35.48 27.83 5.95
CA ASP A 235 36.03 29.14 6.33
C ASP A 235 37.38 29.01 7.06
N ARG A 236 37.54 28.03 7.96
CA ARG A 236 38.82 27.77 8.62
C ARG A 236 39.88 27.27 7.64
N LEU A 237 39.50 26.44 6.68
CA LEU A 237 40.42 25.93 5.65
C LEU A 237 40.89 27.06 4.73
N ASP A 238 39.98 27.95 4.33
CA ASP A 238 40.32 29.14 3.55
C ASP A 238 41.20 30.10 4.35
N ASN A 239 40.91 30.32 5.64
CA ASN A 239 41.77 31.09 6.53
C ASN A 239 43.17 30.48 6.66
N LEU A 240 43.28 29.16 6.82
CA LEU A 240 44.58 28.48 6.86
C LEU A 240 45.35 28.63 5.55
N LYS A 241 44.67 28.52 4.41
CA LYS A 241 45.28 28.73 3.09
C LYS A 241 45.77 30.18 2.92
N GLN A 242 45.00 31.16 3.38
CA GLN A 242 45.41 32.56 3.38
C GLN A 242 46.61 32.80 4.30
N ILE A 243 46.60 32.25 5.51
CA ILE A 243 47.74 32.32 6.44
C ILE A 243 48.98 31.68 5.82
N GLU A 244 48.85 30.55 5.14
CA GLU A 244 49.98 29.90 4.44
C GLU A 244 50.55 30.80 3.34
N ILE A 245 49.70 31.43 2.53
CA ILE A 245 50.12 32.38 1.48
C ILE A 245 50.84 33.58 2.12
N GLN A 246 50.28 34.15 3.18
CA GLN A 246 50.87 35.29 3.89
C GLN A 246 52.20 34.92 4.57
N ALA A 247 52.30 33.73 5.16
CA ALA A 247 53.53 33.23 5.76
C ALA A 247 54.62 33.01 4.70
N LYS A 248 54.29 32.40 3.55
CA LYS A 248 55.22 32.27 2.42
C LYS A 248 55.71 33.63 1.92
N ALA A 249 54.78 34.56 1.69
CA ALA A 249 55.13 35.91 1.25
C ALA A 249 56.00 36.64 2.28
N THR A 250 55.72 36.49 3.57
CA THR A 250 56.51 37.12 4.65
C THR A 250 57.89 36.47 4.80
N ILE A 251 58.01 35.16 4.63
CA ILE A 251 59.30 34.45 4.63
C ILE A 251 60.14 34.87 3.42
N ASP A 252 59.54 34.92 2.23
CA ASP A 252 60.23 35.35 1.00
C ASP A 252 60.66 36.82 1.12
N LEU A 253 59.76 37.70 1.57
CA LEU A 253 60.08 39.10 1.87
C LEU A 253 61.13 39.22 2.96
N SER A 254 61.10 38.39 4.01
CA SER A 254 62.07 38.44 5.10
C SER A 254 63.43 37.85 4.70
N SER A 255 63.48 36.88 3.79
CA SER A 255 64.75 36.33 3.27
C SER A 255 65.38 37.33 2.30
N GLU A 256 64.60 37.82 1.33
CA GLU A 256 65.03 38.82 0.36
C GLU A 256 65.37 40.16 1.04
N ALA A 257 64.56 40.61 2.01
CA ALA A 257 64.84 41.84 2.76
C ALA A 257 65.93 41.65 3.84
N GLY A 258 66.04 40.46 4.42
CA GLY A 258 66.99 40.16 5.50
C GLY A 258 68.45 40.16 5.04
N LEU A 259 68.72 39.60 3.85
CA LEU A 259 70.08 39.60 3.27
C LEU A 259 70.27 40.68 2.21
N ALA A 260 69.39 40.77 1.20
CA ALA A 260 69.56 41.77 0.12
C ALA A 260 69.01 43.14 0.50
N GLY A 261 67.85 43.21 1.16
CA GLY A 261 67.22 44.48 1.59
C GLY A 261 68.09 45.29 2.55
N GLY A 262 68.80 44.64 3.47
CA GLY A 262 69.80 45.29 4.33
C GLY A 262 70.88 46.03 3.52
N PHE A 263 71.37 45.43 2.44
CA PHE A 263 72.35 46.07 1.54
C PHE A 263 71.71 47.14 0.64
N VAL A 264 70.46 46.95 0.18
CA VAL A 264 69.72 47.98 -0.58
C VAL A 264 69.55 49.26 0.24
N ILE A 265 69.13 49.13 1.50
CA ILE A 265 68.92 50.26 2.42
C ILE A 265 70.27 50.95 2.68
N LYS A 266 71.32 50.18 2.99
CA LYS A 266 72.66 50.71 3.25
C LYS A 266 73.29 51.37 2.02
N ARG A 267 73.05 50.84 0.82
CA ARG A 267 73.44 51.47 -0.46
C ARG A 267 72.70 52.78 -0.67
N LYS A 268 71.39 52.82 -0.41
CA LYS A 268 70.58 54.05 -0.54
C LYS A 268 71.04 55.11 0.45
N GLU A 269 71.29 54.75 1.70
CA GLU A 269 71.88 55.62 2.72
C GLU A 269 73.25 56.18 2.28
N ALA A 270 74.14 55.31 1.76
CA ALA A 270 75.45 55.73 1.26
C ALA A 270 75.34 56.67 0.06
N ASN A 271 74.43 56.42 -0.89
CA ASN A 271 74.21 57.28 -2.05
C ASN A 271 73.63 58.64 -1.65
N THR A 272 72.66 58.67 -0.73
CA THR A 272 72.13 59.93 -0.19
C THR A 272 73.21 60.72 0.54
N ALA A 273 74.04 60.06 1.37
CA ALA A 273 75.18 60.69 2.03
C ALA A 273 76.21 61.22 1.02
N ARG A 274 76.48 60.47 -0.06
CA ARG A 274 77.32 60.91 -1.19
C ARG A 274 76.76 62.18 -1.82
N LEU A 275 75.46 62.21 -2.15
CA LEU A 275 74.81 63.38 -2.74
C LEU A 275 74.81 64.60 -1.82
N ILE A 276 74.60 64.40 -0.51
CA ILE A 276 74.69 65.49 0.48
C ILE A 276 76.14 66.01 0.55
N SER A 277 77.13 65.13 0.62
CA SER A 277 78.54 65.53 0.64
C SER A 277 78.97 66.27 -0.63
N LEU A 278 78.43 65.86 -1.80
CA LEU A 278 78.62 66.56 -3.07
C LEU A 278 77.97 67.94 -3.05
N GLY A 279 76.76 68.06 -2.54
CA GLY A 279 76.06 69.33 -2.37
C GLY A 279 76.80 70.28 -1.44
N VAL A 280 77.30 69.80 -0.30
CA VAL A 280 78.12 70.58 0.64
C VAL A 280 79.43 71.01 -0.01
N PHE A 281 80.08 70.14 -0.77
CA PHE A 281 81.30 70.48 -1.51
C PHE A 281 81.05 71.60 -2.54
N ILE A 282 80.03 71.44 -3.39
CA ILE A 282 79.67 72.43 -4.42
C ILE A 282 79.26 73.75 -3.74
N SER A 283 78.48 73.69 -2.67
CA SER A 283 78.07 74.88 -1.91
C SER A 283 79.27 75.61 -1.31
N ALA A 284 80.22 74.89 -0.70
CA ALA A 284 81.45 75.48 -0.17
C ALA A 284 82.29 76.15 -1.26
N VAL A 285 82.38 75.54 -2.46
CA VAL A 285 83.10 76.11 -3.61
C VAL A 285 82.40 77.35 -4.17
N ILE A 286 81.06 77.32 -4.33
CA ILE A 286 80.29 78.49 -4.77
C ILE A 286 80.39 79.62 -3.76
N PHE A 287 80.30 79.30 -2.46
CA PHE A 287 80.44 80.29 -1.41
C PHE A 287 81.85 80.88 -1.39
N MET A 288 82.89 80.04 -1.53
CA MET A 288 84.27 80.51 -1.66
C MET A 288 84.44 81.43 -2.87
N PHE A 289 83.89 81.06 -4.03
CA PHE A 289 83.99 81.86 -5.25
C PHE A 289 83.20 83.17 -5.16
N GLY A 290 81.96 83.14 -4.67
CA GLY A 290 81.13 84.33 -4.48
C GLY A 290 81.66 85.27 -3.41
N PHE A 291 82.13 84.72 -2.29
CA PHE A 291 82.78 85.49 -1.24
C PHE A 291 84.10 86.12 -1.73
N ASN A 292 84.84 85.42 -2.60
CA ASN A 292 86.02 85.97 -3.26
C ASN A 292 85.66 87.13 -4.20
N ILE A 293 84.65 87.00 -5.06
CA ILE A 293 84.23 88.12 -5.94
C ILE A 293 83.77 89.33 -5.11
N TRP A 294 83.07 89.11 -4.00
CA TRP A 294 82.61 90.21 -3.14
C TRP A 294 83.76 90.88 -2.35
N LEU A 295 84.78 90.12 -1.96
CA LEU A 295 85.89 90.60 -1.13
C LEU A 295 87.09 91.12 -1.93
N PHE A 296 87.18 90.82 -3.23
CA PHE A 296 88.30 91.21 -4.08
C PHE A 296 87.87 92.27 -5.09
N ASP A 297 88.38 93.49 -4.90
CA ASP A 297 88.22 94.59 -5.85
C ASP A 297 89.43 94.69 -6.78
N GLU A 298 89.28 95.23 -7.99
CA GLU A 298 90.38 95.31 -8.99
C GLU A 298 91.58 96.13 -8.47
N ALA A 299 91.32 97.04 -7.52
CA ALA A 299 92.32 97.87 -6.86
C ALA A 299 93.22 97.10 -5.86
N ASP A 300 92.76 95.98 -5.30
CA ASP A 300 93.53 95.18 -4.33
C ASP A 300 94.67 94.38 -5.00
N PHE A 301 94.55 94.09 -6.31
CA PHE A 301 95.59 93.38 -7.06
C PHE A 301 96.76 94.28 -7.47
N LYS A 302 96.58 95.60 -7.52
CA LYS A 302 97.62 96.57 -7.92
C LYS A 302 98.54 96.99 -6.76
N ASN A 303 98.03 97.04 -5.53
CA ASN A 303 98.78 97.49 -4.34
C ASN A 303 98.66 96.45 -3.21
N MET A 304 99.44 95.37 -3.29
CA MET A 304 99.26 94.21 -2.42
C MET A 304 100.15 94.28 -1.16
N GLU A 305 99.55 94.62 -0.02
CA GLU A 305 100.20 94.53 1.30
C GLU A 305 100.03 93.11 1.89
N LEU A 306 101.12 92.49 2.36
CA LEU A 306 101.14 91.09 2.82
C LEU A 306 100.10 90.76 3.91
N TYR A 307 99.79 91.70 4.81
CA TYR A 307 98.80 91.46 5.86
C TYR A 307 97.38 91.30 5.32
N LYS A 308 97.04 91.96 4.20
CA LYS A 308 95.73 91.81 3.54
C LYS A 308 95.60 90.42 2.93
N ILE A 309 96.67 89.88 2.34
CA ILE A 309 96.70 88.50 1.83
C ILE A 309 96.50 87.51 2.97
N LEU A 310 97.23 87.69 4.07
CA LEU A 310 97.17 86.78 5.22
C LEU A 310 95.76 86.77 5.85
N PHE A 311 95.13 87.93 6.01
CA PHE A 311 93.75 88.04 6.47
C PHE A 311 92.77 87.33 5.51
N LYS A 312 92.94 87.53 4.20
CA LYS A 312 92.12 86.90 3.15
C LYS A 312 92.32 85.38 3.05
N VAL A 313 93.52 84.84 3.29
CA VAL A 313 93.75 83.40 3.37
C VAL A 313 93.15 82.82 4.65
N THR A 314 93.29 83.54 5.77
CA THR A 314 92.76 83.10 7.08
C THR A 314 91.24 82.98 7.07
N ILE A 315 90.53 83.90 6.40
CA ILE A 315 89.06 83.83 6.30
C ILE A 315 88.58 82.72 5.35
N ASN A 316 89.37 82.36 4.33
CA ASN A 316 89.06 81.28 3.39
C ASN A 316 89.52 79.90 3.89
N ALA A 317 90.47 79.83 4.83
CA ALA A 317 91.02 78.57 5.33
C ALA A 317 89.95 77.62 5.93
N PRO A 318 88.95 78.08 6.71
CA PRO A 318 87.85 77.22 7.16
C PRO A 318 87.01 76.65 6.01
N LEU A 319 86.78 77.43 4.94
CA LEU A 319 86.03 76.98 3.77
C LEU A 319 86.79 75.91 2.99
N ILE A 320 88.11 76.09 2.81
CA ILE A 320 88.99 75.10 2.18
C ILE A 320 89.01 73.79 2.99
N TRP A 321 89.04 73.89 4.32
CA TRP A 321 89.00 72.73 5.20
C TRP A 321 87.66 71.98 5.09
N ILE A 322 86.53 72.69 5.10
CA ILE A 322 85.19 72.12 4.89
C ILE A 322 85.10 71.43 3.52
N ALA A 323 85.59 72.07 2.45
CA ALA A 323 85.60 71.49 1.12
C ALA A 323 86.48 70.22 1.05
N THR A 324 87.64 70.22 1.73
CA THR A 324 88.54 69.07 1.79
C THR A 324 87.89 67.89 2.52
N ILE A 325 87.26 68.14 3.67
CA ILE A 325 86.51 67.11 4.43
C ILE A 325 85.33 66.58 3.61
N ALA A 326 84.58 67.45 2.95
CA ALA A 326 83.47 67.05 2.09
C ALA A 326 83.96 66.14 0.95
N ASN A 327 85.09 66.44 0.33
CA ASN A 327 85.70 65.62 -0.72
C ASN A 327 86.17 64.24 -0.21
N ILE A 328 86.81 64.19 0.97
CA ILE A 328 87.21 62.91 1.59
C ILE A 328 85.98 62.06 1.92
N ASN A 329 84.95 62.67 2.48
CA ASN A 329 83.69 61.99 2.80
C ASN A 329 82.98 61.49 1.52
N LEU A 330 82.95 62.29 0.46
CA LEU A 330 82.42 61.89 -0.85
C LEU A 330 83.09 60.63 -1.38
N ASN A 331 84.42 60.59 -1.35
CA ASN A 331 85.18 59.43 -1.82
C ASN A 331 84.89 58.19 -0.95
N ARG A 332 84.79 58.37 0.37
CA ARG A 332 84.44 57.30 1.31
C ARG A 332 83.03 56.74 1.06
N PHE A 333 82.03 57.60 0.88
CA PHE A 333 80.65 57.18 0.61
C PHE A 333 80.50 56.54 -0.78
N SER A 334 81.26 57.01 -1.77
CA SER A 334 81.31 56.40 -3.10
C SER A 334 81.85 54.97 -3.06
N LYS A 335 82.92 54.73 -2.29
CA LYS A 335 83.46 53.36 -2.07
C LYS A 335 82.43 52.48 -1.37
N LEU A 336 81.81 53.01 -0.31
CA LEU A 336 80.81 52.28 0.47
C LEU A 336 79.58 51.91 -0.38
N GLU A 337 79.15 52.78 -1.29
CA GLU A 337 78.08 52.49 -2.25
C GLU A 337 78.45 51.38 -3.22
N GLN A 338 79.69 51.34 -3.72
CA GLN A 338 80.18 50.27 -4.59
C GLN A 338 80.22 48.92 -3.87
N GLU A 339 80.72 48.90 -2.63
CA GLU A 339 80.75 47.69 -1.79
C GLU A 339 79.33 47.16 -1.52
N TYR A 340 78.40 48.04 -1.14
CA TYR A 340 77.02 47.62 -0.89
C TYR A 340 76.27 47.23 -2.17
N SER A 341 76.52 47.90 -3.30
CA SER A 341 75.94 47.50 -4.59
C SER A 341 76.40 46.11 -5.02
N HIS A 342 77.66 45.76 -4.76
CA HIS A 342 78.18 44.43 -5.07
C HIS A 342 77.55 43.37 -4.14
N LYS A 343 77.50 43.64 -2.84
CA LYS A 343 76.89 42.75 -1.84
C LYS A 343 75.39 42.56 -2.09
N GLU A 344 74.68 43.60 -2.51
CA GLU A 344 73.28 43.55 -2.94
C GLU A 344 73.10 42.64 -4.16
N ALA A 345 73.93 42.82 -5.20
CA ALA A 345 73.86 41.99 -6.41
C ALA A 345 74.18 40.52 -6.12
N LEU A 346 75.18 40.26 -5.27
CA LEU A 346 75.52 38.91 -4.83
C LEU A 346 74.38 38.26 -4.04
N ALA A 347 73.81 38.96 -3.05
CA ALA A 347 72.67 38.45 -2.28
C ALA A 347 71.46 38.16 -3.16
N LYS A 348 71.15 39.04 -4.13
CA LYS A 348 70.05 38.84 -5.07
C LYS A 348 70.29 37.68 -6.04
N SER A 349 71.53 37.50 -6.49
CA SER A 349 71.89 36.35 -7.33
C SER A 349 71.82 35.03 -6.56
N TYR A 350 72.25 35.03 -5.29
CA TYR A 350 72.17 33.86 -4.41
C TYR A 350 70.73 33.39 -4.22
N GLU A 351 69.80 34.30 -3.90
CA GLU A 351 68.38 33.96 -3.72
C GLU A 351 67.76 33.39 -5.00
N ARG A 352 68.11 33.95 -6.18
CA ARG A 352 67.66 33.40 -7.46
C ARG A 352 68.17 31.98 -7.70
N TYR A 353 69.47 31.76 -7.52
CA TYR A 353 70.05 30.43 -7.73
C TYR A 353 69.57 29.40 -6.72
N ARG A 354 69.38 29.81 -5.45
CA ARG A 354 68.76 28.96 -4.43
C ARG A 354 67.36 28.53 -4.86
N THR A 355 66.54 29.47 -5.32
CA THR A 355 65.17 29.19 -5.80
C THR A 355 65.18 28.22 -6.99
N GLU A 356 66.10 28.41 -7.93
CA GLU A 356 66.26 27.53 -9.10
C GLU A 356 66.71 26.11 -8.70
N ILE A 357 67.61 25.99 -7.72
CA ILE A 357 68.04 24.69 -7.18
C ILE A 357 66.91 23.99 -6.39
N GLU A 358 66.12 24.73 -5.61
CA GLU A 358 64.94 24.19 -4.92
C GLU A 358 63.85 23.71 -5.92
N GLN A 359 63.73 24.35 -7.09
CA GLN A 359 62.87 23.87 -8.17
C GLN A 359 63.41 22.58 -8.81
N LEU A 360 64.73 22.47 -9.02
CA LEU A 360 65.37 21.26 -9.54
C LEU A 360 65.26 20.05 -8.59
N GLU A 361 65.28 20.29 -7.28
CA GLU A 361 65.05 19.27 -6.26
C GLU A 361 63.62 18.72 -6.32
N LYS A 362 62.62 19.60 -6.49
CA LYS A 362 61.21 19.19 -6.69
C LYS A 362 60.99 18.37 -7.96
N LEU A 363 61.86 18.53 -8.97
CA LEU A 363 61.85 17.78 -10.22
C LEU A 363 62.65 16.45 -10.13
N GLY A 364 63.22 16.11 -8.98
CA GLY A 364 63.84 14.81 -8.71
C GLY A 364 65.23 14.62 -9.34
N VAL A 365 65.92 15.71 -9.72
CA VAL A 365 67.27 15.64 -10.30
C VAL A 365 68.29 15.33 -9.21
N LYS A 366 68.99 14.19 -9.32
CA LYS A 366 70.08 13.81 -8.41
C LYS A 366 71.27 14.76 -8.59
N GLY A 367 71.70 15.43 -7.50
CA GLY A 367 72.80 16.40 -7.51
C GLY A 367 72.44 17.79 -6.96
N ALA A 368 71.16 18.04 -6.62
CA ALA A 368 70.71 19.32 -6.08
C ALA A 368 71.44 19.71 -4.77
N ASP A 369 71.72 18.76 -3.88
CA ASP A 369 72.42 19.04 -2.62
C ASP A 369 73.88 19.46 -2.81
N GLU A 370 74.59 18.85 -3.76
CA GLU A 370 75.97 19.21 -4.10
C GLU A 370 76.03 20.62 -4.73
N LEU A 371 75.04 20.95 -5.57
CA LEU A 371 74.89 22.28 -6.16
C LEU A 371 74.60 23.36 -5.10
N LYS A 372 73.78 23.07 -4.07
CA LYS A 372 73.55 23.99 -2.94
C LYS A 372 74.83 24.27 -2.17
N VAL A 373 75.61 23.23 -1.85
CA VAL A 373 76.89 23.38 -1.14
C VAL A 373 77.88 24.20 -1.97
N LYS A 374 77.99 23.92 -3.26
CA LYS A 374 78.87 24.67 -4.18
C LYS A 374 78.45 26.13 -4.34
N LEU A 375 77.14 26.39 -4.37
CA LEU A 375 76.59 27.75 -4.40
C LEU A 375 76.98 28.54 -3.15
N LEU A 376 76.77 27.95 -1.97
CA LEU A 376 77.13 28.55 -0.68
C LEU A 376 78.62 28.88 -0.61
N ASP A 377 79.48 27.94 -1.01
CA ASP A 377 80.93 28.11 -0.98
C ASP A 377 81.40 29.21 -1.96
N THR A 378 80.92 29.17 -3.20
CA THR A 378 81.23 30.19 -4.23
C THR A 378 80.73 31.57 -3.82
N ASN A 379 79.55 31.65 -3.21
CA ASN A 379 78.96 32.91 -2.78
C ASN A 379 79.69 33.47 -1.54
N LEU A 380 80.11 32.61 -0.60
CA LEU A 380 80.92 32.98 0.55
C LEU A 380 82.28 33.54 0.11
N ASP A 381 82.92 32.93 -0.89
CA ASP A 381 84.18 33.42 -1.45
C ASP A 381 83.99 34.74 -2.21
N ALA A 382 82.87 34.92 -2.92
CA ALA A 382 82.52 36.20 -3.54
C ALA A 382 82.24 37.30 -2.50
N PHE A 383 81.65 36.98 -1.34
CA PHE A 383 81.44 37.93 -0.24
C PHE A 383 82.74 38.37 0.45
N LYS A 384 83.77 37.52 0.44
CA LYS A 384 85.11 37.84 1.01
C LYS A 384 85.89 38.81 0.12
N LEU A 385 85.68 38.79 -1.20
CA LEU A 385 86.36 39.68 -2.14
C LEU A 385 85.81 41.10 -2.01
N ASN A 386 86.67 42.08 -1.68
CA ASN A 386 86.29 43.50 -1.62
C ASN A 386 86.51 44.19 -2.98
N PRO A 387 85.46 44.58 -3.73
CA PRO A 387 85.61 45.25 -5.02
C PRO A 387 86.28 46.63 -4.93
N ALA A 388 86.20 47.29 -3.77
CA ALA A 388 86.76 48.62 -3.56
C ALA A 388 88.30 48.61 -3.42
N GLU A 389 88.91 47.44 -3.20
CA GLU A 389 90.35 47.29 -3.01
C GLU A 389 91.12 47.47 -4.34
N HIS A 390 90.56 46.98 -5.45
CA HIS A 390 91.12 47.17 -6.80
C HIS A 390 91.07 48.63 -7.30
N SER A 391 90.26 49.49 -6.68
CA SER A 391 90.17 50.92 -7.02
C SER A 391 91.35 51.75 -6.47
N ASN A 392 92.03 51.28 -5.41
CA ASN A 392 93.17 51.98 -4.82
C ASN A 392 94.45 51.93 -5.67
N GLN A 393 94.58 50.98 -6.60
CA GLN A 393 95.78 50.86 -7.43
C GLN A 393 95.84 51.90 -8.58
N ALA A 394 94.75 52.65 -8.81
CA ALA A 394 94.62 53.56 -9.96
C ALA A 394 94.96 55.04 -9.69
N LYS A 395 95.44 55.42 -8.50
CA LYS A 395 95.95 56.77 -8.24
C LYS A 395 97.33 56.73 -7.60
N PRO A 396 98.40 57.21 -8.26
CA PRO A 396 99.59 57.62 -7.53
C PRO A 396 99.19 58.84 -6.68
N ASP A 397 99.46 58.79 -5.38
CA ASP A 397 99.35 59.93 -4.47
C ASP A 397 100.25 61.06 -4.99
N PHE A 398 99.75 61.93 -5.86
CA PHE A 398 100.38 63.22 -6.13
C PHE A 398 100.14 64.12 -4.91
N SER A 399 100.90 63.85 -3.85
CA SER A 399 100.99 64.71 -2.69
C SER A 399 101.74 65.98 -3.09
N ILE A 400 101.01 67.10 -3.19
CA ILE A 400 101.58 68.45 -3.38
C ILE A 400 102.69 68.72 -2.33
N LEU A 401 102.61 68.09 -1.16
CA LEU A 401 103.64 68.09 -0.11
C LEU A 401 104.97 67.47 -0.53
N GLU A 402 104.99 66.41 -1.34
CA GLU A 402 106.24 65.84 -1.87
C GLU A 402 106.89 66.76 -2.90
N PHE A 403 106.09 67.41 -3.76
CA PHE A 403 106.61 68.37 -4.74
C PHE A 403 107.14 69.66 -4.08
N VAL A 404 106.50 70.11 -2.99
CA VAL A 404 107.00 71.24 -2.19
C VAL A 404 108.27 70.83 -1.42
N LYS A 405 108.32 69.61 -0.87
CA LYS A 405 109.50 69.10 -0.18
C LYS A 405 110.69 68.93 -1.11
N SER A 406 110.48 68.40 -2.32
CA SER A 406 111.56 68.25 -3.32
C SER A 406 112.11 69.60 -3.80
N LYS A 407 111.26 70.62 -3.95
CA LYS A 407 111.71 71.99 -4.29
C LYS A 407 112.46 72.70 -3.15
N PHE A 408 112.15 72.39 -1.90
CA PHE A 408 112.88 72.93 -0.74
C PHE A 408 114.22 72.23 -0.52
N GLU A 409 114.34 70.96 -0.93
CA GLU A 409 115.62 70.21 -0.89
C GLU A 409 116.56 70.58 -2.05
N GLU A 410 116.06 71.05 -3.20
CA GLU A 410 116.90 71.53 -4.32
C GLU A 410 117.48 72.94 -4.15
N SER A 411 117.07 73.71 -3.14
CA SER A 411 117.55 75.09 -2.89
C SER A 411 118.53 75.21 -1.71
N LYS A 412 119.24 74.12 -1.37
CA LYS A 412 120.27 74.12 -0.34
C LYS A 412 121.66 73.86 -0.90
#